data_AF-A0A8T3WBJ5-F1
#
_entry.id   AF-A0A8T3WBJ5-F1
#
_cell.length_a   1.000
_cell.length_b   1.000
_cell.length_c   1.000
_cell.angle_alpha   90.00
_cell.angle_beta   90.00
_cell.angle_gamma   90.00
#
_symmetry.space_group_name_H-M   'P 1'
#
loop_
_entity.id
_entity.type
_entity.pdbx_description
1 polymer ?
#
loop_
_entity_poly.entity_id
_entity_poly.type
_entity_poly.pdbx_seq_one_letter_code
_entity_poly.pdbx_strand_id
1 'polypeptide(L)' 'MDITTVQLSKATKDKIASFGIKGESYDDIINRIYSMAIKEHLRDFLMSDEGFISLKEARKELDKKWPRSK' A
#
# COMPACT_ATOMS: atom_id res chain seq x y z
N MET A 1 -5.15 -14.13 24.27
CA MET A 1 -4.81 -14.22 22.84
C MET A 1 -5.18 -15.60 22.40
N ASP A 2 -6.08 -15.70 21.42
CA ASP A 2 -6.46 -16.99 20.86
C ASP A 2 -5.40 -17.40 19.84
N ILE A 3 -4.87 -18.61 20.00
CA ILE A 3 -3.83 -19.14 19.12
C ILE A 3 -4.51 -19.84 17.95
N THR A 4 -4.17 -19.42 16.74
CA THR A 4 -4.64 -20.02 15.50
C THR A 4 -3.49 -20.61 14.70
N THR A 5 -3.76 -21.65 13.92
CA THR A 5 -2.75 -22.29 13.07
C THR A 5 -2.91 -21.81 11.62
N VAL A 6 -1.81 -21.35 11.03
CA VAL A 6 -1.75 -21.00 9.60
C VAL A 6 -0.85 -21.98 8.88
N GLN A 7 -1.33 -22.58 7.80
CA GLN A 7 -0.53 -23.44 6.95
C GLN A 7 0.22 -22.61 5.90
N LEU A 8 1.53 -22.82 5.80
CA LEU A 8 2.41 -22.10 4.88
C LEU A 8 3.34 -23.09 4.18
N SER A 9 3.75 -22.75 2.95
CA SER A 9 4.85 -23.48 2.30
C SER A 9 6.15 -23.28 3.07
N LYS A 10 7.07 -24.26 2.97
CA LYS A 10 8.40 -24.15 3.60
C LYS A 10 9.14 -22.90 3.12
N ALA A 11 9.11 -22.64 1.81
CA ALA A 11 9.74 -21.47 1.21
C ALA A 11 9.16 -20.15 1.75
N THR A 12 7.84 -20.08 1.95
CA THR A 12 7.20 -18.90 2.56
C THR A 12 7.62 -18.72 4.01
N LYS A 13 7.65 -19.81 4.78
CA LYS A 13 8.10 -19.78 6.18
C LYS A 13 9.54 -19.29 6.29
N ASP A 14 10.43 -19.78 5.44
CA ASP A 14 11.84 -19.38 5.41
C ASP A 14 12.02 -17.90 5.04
N LYS A 15 11.20 -17.39 4.10
CA LYS A 15 11.15 -15.95 3.79
C LYS A 15 10.71 -15.13 4.98
N ILE A 16 9.63 -15.52 5.67
CA ILE A 16 9.17 -14.80 6.87
C ILE A 16 10.25 -14.82 7.95
N ALA A 17 10.89 -15.96 8.18
CA ALA A 17 11.97 -16.11 9.16
C ALA A 17 13.16 -15.18 8.87
N SER A 18 13.47 -14.93 7.58
CA SER A 18 14.57 -14.04 7.19
C SER A 18 14.38 -12.58 7.61
N PHE A 19 13.14 -12.15 7.88
CA PHE A 19 12.86 -10.81 8.39
C PHE A 19 13.05 -10.70 9.90
N GLY A 20 13.16 -11.82 10.61
CA GLY A 20 13.25 -11.87 12.06
C GLY A 20 14.62 -11.54 12.62
N ILE A 21 14.67 -10.95 13.81
CA ILE A 21 15.88 -10.85 14.64
C ILE A 21 15.93 -11.94 15.70
N LYS A 22 17.11 -12.20 16.27
CA LYS A 22 17.29 -13.24 17.28
C LYS A 22 16.36 -12.99 18.49
N GLY A 23 15.50 -13.96 18.78
CA GLY A 23 14.54 -13.91 19.89
C GLY A 23 13.16 -13.36 19.54
N GLU A 24 12.93 -12.95 18.29
CA GLU A 24 11.64 -12.50 17.79
C GLU A 24 10.75 -13.71 17.41
N SER A 25 9.45 -13.65 17.72
CA SER A 25 8.50 -14.70 17.33
C SER A 25 7.98 -14.47 15.91
N TYR A 26 7.39 -15.51 15.29
CA TYR A 26 6.73 -15.35 13.99
C TYR A 26 5.55 -14.36 14.06
N ASP A 27 4.86 -14.30 15.19
CA ASP A 27 3.73 -13.38 15.36
C ASP A 27 4.21 -11.92 15.34
N ASP A 28 5.32 -11.64 16.02
CA ASP A 28 5.95 -10.31 16.01
C ASP A 28 6.38 -9.90 14.59
N ILE A 29 7.03 -10.82 13.86
CA ILE A 29 7.48 -10.58 12.48
C ILE A 29 6.28 -10.28 11.58
N ILE A 30 5.23 -11.08 11.65
CA ILE A 30 4.02 -10.93 10.82
C ILE A 30 3.32 -9.61 11.12
N ASN A 31 3.16 -9.25 12.39
CA ASN A 31 2.53 -7.98 12.79
C ASN A 31 3.35 -6.76 12.33
N ARG A 32 4.68 -6.85 12.37
CA ARG A 32 5.56 -5.80 11.85
C ARG A 32 5.44 -5.66 10.34
N ILE A 33 5.45 -6.78 9.59
CA ILE A 33 5.25 -6.78 8.13
C ILE A 33 3.89 -6.18 7.79
N TYR A 34 2.83 -6.57 8.49
CA TYR A 34 1.48 -6.03 8.29
C TYR A 34 1.43 -4.51 8.52
N SER A 35 2.06 -4.03 9.59
CA SER A 35 2.12 -2.59 9.90
C SER A 35 2.85 -1.79 8.82
N MET A 36 3.90 -2.36 8.21
CA MET A 36 4.60 -1.74 7.08
C MET A 36 3.73 -1.75 5.81
N ALA A 37 3.06 -2.86 5.52
CA ALA A 37 2.18 -3.00 4.38
C ALA A 37 1.00 -2.00 4.43
N ILE A 38 0.42 -1.74 5.60
CA ILE A 38 -0.62 -0.71 5.75
C ILE A 38 -0.08 0.67 5.35
N LYS A 39 1.14 1.02 5.78
CA LYS A 39 1.72 2.33 5.49
C LYS A 39 1.97 2.51 4.00
N GLU A 40 2.51 1.50 3.34
CA GLU A 40 2.72 1.54 1.88
C GLU A 40 1.39 1.55 1.13
N HIS A 41 0.42 0.72 1.52
CA HIS A 41 -0.90 0.74 0.89
C HIS A 41 -1.62 2.08 1.06
N LEU A 42 -1.54 2.69 2.24
CA LEU A 42 -2.10 4.02 2.49
C LEU A 42 -1.37 5.08 1.67
N ARG A 43 -0.05 4.97 1.52
CA ARG A 43 0.73 5.88 0.67
C ARG A 43 0.31 5.76 -0.79
N ASP A 44 0.22 4.56 -1.32
CA ASP A 44 -0.24 4.31 -2.69
C ASP A 44 -1.65 4.84 -2.90
N PHE A 45 -2.56 4.60 -1.94
CA PHE A 45 -3.92 5.12 -2.01
C PHE A 45 -3.97 6.65 -2.01
N LEU A 46 -3.20 7.32 -1.15
CA LEU A 46 -3.23 8.78 -1.02
C LEU A 46 -2.42 9.52 -2.10
N MET A 47 -1.40 8.87 -2.65
CA MET A 47 -0.46 9.46 -3.63
C MET A 47 -0.68 8.91 -5.04
N SER A 48 -1.74 8.13 -5.27
CA SER A 48 -2.08 7.69 -6.61
C SER A 48 -2.55 8.88 -7.44
N ASP A 49 -1.86 9.13 -8.55
CA ASP A 49 -2.30 10.07 -9.58
C ASP A 49 -3.38 9.44 -10.50
N GLU A 50 -3.78 8.19 -10.24
CA GLU A 50 -4.76 7.45 -11.04
C GLU A 50 -6.15 8.09 -10.91
N GLY A 51 -6.70 8.54 -12.04
CA GLY A 51 -8.00 9.24 -12.08
C GLY A 51 -7.93 10.74 -11.79
N PHE A 52 -6.74 11.29 -11.53
CA PHE A 52 -6.54 12.73 -11.36
C PHE A 52 -5.92 13.35 -12.62
N ILE A 53 -6.20 14.64 -12.82
CA ILE A 53 -5.56 15.46 -13.87
C ILE A 53 -4.91 16.66 -13.20
N SER A 54 -3.83 17.18 -13.80
CA SER A 54 -3.20 18.40 -13.29
C SER A 54 -4.13 19.61 -13.39
N LEU A 55 -3.93 20.62 -12.54
CA LEU A 55 -4.70 21.87 -12.63
C LEU A 55 -4.61 22.54 -14.01
N LYS A 56 -3.46 22.38 -14.69
CA LYS A 56 -3.25 22.89 -16.04
C LYS A 56 -4.10 22.14 -17.07
N GLU A 57 -4.22 20.82 -16.94
CA GLU A 57 -5.08 20.00 -17.80
C GLU A 57 -6.55 20.26 -17.50
N ALA A 58 -6.93 20.36 -16.22
CA ALA A 58 -8.27 20.74 -15.82
C ALA A 58 -8.67 22.09 -16.41
N ARG A 59 -7.76 23.07 -16.44
CA ARG A 59 -7.98 24.37 -17.08
C ARG A 59 -8.20 24.26 -18.58
N LYS A 60 -7.40 23.45 -19.27
CA LYS A 60 -7.54 23.20 -20.71
C LYS A 60 -8.88 22.53 -21.05
N GLU A 61 -9.26 21.50 -20.28
CA GLU A 61 -10.55 20.81 -20.46
C GLU A 61 -11.73 21.75 -20.19
N LEU A 62 -11.62 22.62 -19.17
CA LEU A 62 -12.62 23.65 -18.90
C LEU A 62 -12.78 24.62 -20.07
N ASP A 63 -11.68 25.18 -20.58
CA ASP A 63 -11.70 26.15 -21.68
C ASP A 63 -12.17 25.49 -23.00
N LYS A 64 -11.91 24.19 -23.20
CA LYS A 64 -12.42 23.39 -24.34
C LYS A 64 -13.92 23.13 -24.24
N LYS A 65 -14.41 22.78 -23.06
CA LYS A 65 -15.82 22.42 -22.83
C LYS A 65 -16.72 23.64 -22.70
N TRP A 66 -16.22 24.74 -22.14
CA TRP A 66 -16.90 26.01 -22.00
C TRP A 66 -16.02 27.16 -22.51
N PRO A 67 -15.92 27.34 -23.83
CA PRO A 67 -15.22 28.48 -24.40
C PRO A 67 -15.88 29.77 -23.94
N ARG A 68 -15.09 30.70 -23.40
CA ARG A 68 -15.61 31.99 -22.95
C ARG A 68 -16.14 32.75 -24.16
N SER A 69 -17.36 33.29 -24.03
CA SER A 69 -17.91 34.23 -25.00
C SER A 69 -16.91 35.35 -25.25
N LYS A 70 -16.69 35.70 -26.51
CA LYS A 70 -15.91 36.88 -26.90
C LYS A 70 -16.54 38.15 -26.35
#